data_AF-A0A7V9WLC7-F1
#
_entry.id   AF-A0A7V9WLC7-F1
#
_cell.length_a   1.000
_cell.length_b   1.000
_cell.length_c   1.000
_cell.angle_alpha   90.00
_cell.angle_beta   90.00
_cell.angle_gamma   90.00
#
_symmetry.space_group_name_H-M   'P 1'
#
loop_
_entity.id
_entity.type
_entity.pdbx_description
1 polymer ?
#
loop_
_entity_poly.entity_id
_entity_poly.type
_entity_poly.pdbx_seq_one_letter_code
_entity_poly.pdbx_strand_id
1 'polypeptide(L)' 'RYDRRSEEDCLRFGVACGAESTQHFGAGVLDAHAVERLTAEVECAEEPALPLRG' A
#
# COMPACT_ATOMS: atom_id res chain seq x y z
N ARG A 1 1.64 -14.84 -9.78
CA ARG A 1 0.60 -15.59 -9.03
C ARG A 1 0.09 -14.64 -7.96
N TYR A 2 -1.22 -14.46 -7.83
CA TYR A 2 -1.75 -13.64 -6.74
C TYR A 2 -1.67 -14.43 -5.45
N ASP A 3 -1.01 -13.86 -4.45
CA ASP A 3 -1.07 -14.37 -3.10
C ASP A 3 -2.45 -14.00 -2.54
N ARG A 4 -3.16 -14.96 -1.93
CA ARG A 4 -4.46 -14.72 -1.30
C ARG A 4 -4.27 -13.99 0.04
N ARG A 5 -3.68 -12.78 -0.02
CA ARG A 5 -3.45 -11.93 1.14
C ARG A 5 -4.77 -11.31 1.61
N SER A 6 -4.80 -10.83 2.85
CA SER A 6 -5.94 -10.05 3.34
C SER A 6 -6.08 -8.75 2.54
N GLU A 7 -7.27 -8.15 2.57
CA GLU A 7 -7.52 -6.85 1.95
C GLU A 7 -6.60 -5.78 2.56
N GLU A 8 -6.40 -5.84 3.88
CA GLU A 8 -5.53 -4.96 4.65
C GLU A 8 -4.07 -5.06 4.18
N ASP A 9 -3.55 -6.28 4.01
CA ASP A 9 -2.19 -6.51 3.51
C ASP A 9 -2.02 -6.01 2.07
N CYS A 10 -3.05 -6.14 1.24
CA CYS A 10 -3.03 -5.63 -0.12
C CYS A 10 -2.98 -4.10 -0.14
N LEU A 11 -3.75 -3.43 0.73
CA LEU A 11 -3.74 -1.97 0.87
C LEU A 11 -2.38 -1.47 1.34
N ARG A 12 -1.83 -2.05 2.43
CA ARG A 12 -0.49 -1.70 2.93
C ARG A 12 0.57 -1.85 1.85
N PHE A 13 0.56 -2.98 1.15
CA PHE A 13 1.52 -3.24 0.08
C PHE A 13 1.38 -2.24 -1.08
N GLY A 14 0.15 -1.91 -1.49
CA GLY A 14 -0.11 -0.92 -2.54
C GLY A 14 0.37 0.48 -2.17
N VAL A 15 0.13 0.91 -0.93
CA VAL A 15 0.62 2.19 -0.40
C VAL A 15 2.15 2.23 -0.37
N ALA A 16 2.79 1.15 0.11
CA ALA A 16 4.25 1.02 0.14
C ALA A 16 4.87 1.10 -1.27
N CYS A 17 4.26 0.46 -2.27
CA CYS A 17 4.68 0.59 -3.68
C CYS A 17 4.62 2.04 -4.17
N GLY A 18 3.53 2.75 -3.86
CA GLY A 18 3.38 4.16 -4.23
C GLY A 18 4.42 5.04 -3.56
N ALA A 19 4.64 4.84 -2.26
CA ALA A 19 5.62 5.58 -1.48
C ALA A 19 7.05 5.38 -2.02
N GLU A 20 7.45 4.14 -2.34
CA GLU A 20 8.77 3.83 -2.90
C GLU A 20 8.96 4.49 -4.28
N SER A 21 7.95 4.39 -5.16
CA SER A 21 7.97 4.96 -6.52
C SER A 21 8.21 6.47 -6.54
N THR A 22 7.79 7.19 -5.50
CA THR A 22 7.98 8.66 -5.39
C THR A 22 9.33 9.08 -4.81
N GLN A 23 10.07 8.17 -4.18
CA GLN A 23 11.36 8.47 -3.54
C GLN A 23 12.54 8.45 -4.52
N HIS A 24 12.37 7.82 -5.67
CA HIS A 24 13.38 7.72 -6.71
C HIS A 24 12.99 8.57 -7.93
N PHE A 25 13.96 9.26 -8.53
CA PHE A 25 13.78 9.90 -9.82
C PHE A 25 13.76 8.83 -10.93
N GLY A 26 12.60 8.22 -11.15
CA GLY A 26 12.42 7.17 -12.14
C GLY A 26 11.17 6.35 -11.86
N ALA A 27 10.02 6.78 -12.39
CA ALA A 27 8.78 6.04 -12.25
C ALA A 27 8.88 4.68 -12.99
N GLY A 28 8.35 3.62 -12.38
CA GLY A 28 8.12 2.33 -13.05
C GLY A 28 9.05 1.18 -12.67
N VAL A 29 9.99 1.37 -11.75
CA VAL A 29 10.77 0.29 -11.12
C VAL A 29 10.69 0.46 -9.61
N LEU A 30 10.41 -0.63 -8.89
CA LEU A 30 10.37 -0.66 -7.44
C LEU A 30 11.48 -1.56 -6.90
N ASP A 31 12.17 -1.13 -5.85
CA ASP A 31 12.98 -2.04 -5.03
C ASP A 31 12.06 -2.86 -4.10
N ALA A 32 12.01 -4.17 -4.32
CA ALA A 32 11.18 -5.09 -3.53
C ALA A 32 11.51 -5.06 -2.03
N HIS A 33 12.79 -4.95 -1.67
CA HIS A 33 13.21 -4.92 -0.27
C HIS A 33 12.83 -3.58 0.39
N ALA A 34 12.90 -2.48 -0.36
CA ALA A 34 12.42 -1.19 0.12
C ALA A 34 10.89 -1.20 0.34
N VAL A 35 10.13 -1.79 -0.59
CA VAL A 35 8.67 -1.96 -0.45
C VAL A 35 8.32 -2.84 0.74
N GLU A 36 9.02 -3.95 0.97
CA GLU A 36 8.79 -4.82 2.12
C GLU A 36 9.00 -4.08 3.45
N ARG A 37 10.09 -3.30 3.54
CA ARG A 37 10.35 -2.44 4.71
C ARG A 37 9.25 -1.41 4.93
N LEU A 38 8.87 -0.69 3.87
CA LEU A 38 7.81 0.32 3.95
C LEU A 38 6.45 -0.30 4.32
N THR A 39 6.15 -1.51 3.83
CA THR A 39 4.88 -2.21 4.15
C THR A 39 4.73 -2.43 5.65
N ALA A 40 5.82 -2.71 6.38
CA ALA A 40 5.80 -2.85 7.84
C ALA A 40 5.56 -1.54 8.59
N GLU A 41 5.76 -0.39 7.92
CA GLU A 41 5.54 0.95 8.46
C GLU A 41 4.14 1.49 8.11
N VAL A 42 3.38 0.85 7.20
CA VAL A 42 2.03 1.29 6.83
C VAL A 42 0.98 0.77 7.81
N GLU A 43 0.31 1.70 8.47
CA GLU A 43 -0.88 1.42 9.27
C GLU A 43 -2.14 1.49 8.41
N CYS A 44 -3.08 0.58 8.66
CA CYS A 44 -4.39 0.56 8.00
C CYS A 44 -5.45 0.63 9.09
N ALA A 45 -6.44 1.47 8.88
CA ALA A 45 -7.57 1.63 9.77
C ALA A 45 -8.86 1.62 8.95
N GLU A 46 -9.90 1.03 9.51
CA GLU A 46 -11.24 1.14 8.94
C GLU A 46 -11.80 2.52 9.26
N GLU A 47 -12.16 3.27 8.22
CA GLU A 47 -12.93 4.48 8.39
C GLU A 47 -14.43 4.12 8.41
N PRO A 48 -15.20 4.64 9.38
CA PRO A 48 -16.64 4.43 9.37
C PRO A 48 -17.24 5.04 8.10
N ALA A 49 -18.08 4.26 7.42
CA ALA A 49 -18.77 4.74 6.24
C ALA A 49 -19.55 6.02 6.56
N LEU A 50 -19.26 7.10 5.82
CA LEU A 50 -20.09 8.29 5.89
C LEU A 50 -21.52 7.91 5.48
N PRO A 51 -22.54 8.41 6.20
CA PRO A 51 -23.91 8.11 5.84
C PRO A 51 -24.16 8.58 4.40
N LEU A 52 -24.70 7.67 3.58
CA LEU A 52 -25.13 8.00 2.23
C LEU A 52 -26.17 9.13 2.34
N ARG A 53 -25.87 10.29 1.77
CA ARG A 53 -26.83 11.39 1.68
C ARG A 53 -27.93 10.96 0.70
N GLY A 54 -29.14 10.81 1.21
CA GLY A 54 -30.36 10.61 0.40
C GLY A 54 -30.81 11.88 -0.30
#